data_AF-A0A5F5XJB4-F1
#
_entry.id   AF-A0A5F5XJB4-F1
#
_cell.length_a   1.000
_cell.length_b   1.000
_cell.length_c   1.000
_cell.angle_alpha   90.00
_cell.angle_beta   90.00
_cell.angle_gamma   90.00
#
_symmetry.space_group_name_H-M   'P 1'
#
loop_
_entity.id
_entity.type
_entity.pdbx_description
1 polymer ?
#
loop_
_entity_poly.entity_id
_entity_poly.type
_entity_poly.pdbx_seq_one_letter_code
_entity_poly.pdbx_strand_id
1 'polypeptide(L)'
;MSGSPVKRQRMESALEQLKQFTTVVADTGDFHAIDEYKPQDATTNPSLILAAAQMPAYEGLLDEAIAYGKKLGGSQEEQIKNAMDKLFVLFGAEILKKVPGRVSTEVDARLSFDKDAMVARARRLIELYQEAGISKDQVLIKLSSTWEGIQAGKELEEQHGIHCNMTLLFSFAQAVACAEAGVTLISPFVGRILDWHVANTDKKAYEPLEDPGVKSVTKIYNYYKKFGYKTIVMGASFRNTGEIKALAGCDFLTISPKLLGELLKDNSKLAPMLSAKAAQASDLEKVHLDEKAFRWLHNEDQMAVEKLSDGIRKFAADAVKLERVLMVSAPGLESGRAGTSPGDSGVSAPPAAWAGGLWRSPGRGAASFPSRRPFLAPVTLFPLPP
;
A
#
# COMPACT_ATOMS: atom_id res chain seq x y z
N MET A 1 38.44 -35.91 -37.21
CA MET A 1 38.00 -34.51 -36.98
C MET A 1 37.00 -34.52 -35.84
N SER A 2 37.45 -34.16 -34.63
CA SER A 2 36.61 -34.08 -33.43
C SER A 2 35.87 -32.75 -33.42
N GLY A 3 34.55 -32.78 -33.66
CA GLY A 3 33.71 -31.59 -33.51
C GLY A 3 33.63 -31.16 -32.05
N SER A 4 34.04 -29.93 -31.77
CA SER A 4 33.87 -29.30 -30.46
C SER A 4 32.37 -29.25 -30.09
N PRO A 5 31.99 -29.55 -28.84
CA PRO A 5 30.61 -29.42 -28.41
C PRO A 5 30.24 -27.94 -28.42
N VAL A 6 29.25 -27.57 -29.23
CA VAL A 6 28.60 -26.26 -29.18
C VAL A 6 28.02 -26.13 -27.76
N LYS A 7 28.66 -25.32 -26.91
CA LYS A 7 28.08 -24.91 -25.63
C LYS A 7 26.72 -24.30 -25.93
N ARG A 8 25.62 -25.00 -25.58
CA ARG A 8 24.28 -24.40 -25.56
C ARG A 8 24.37 -23.15 -24.69
N GLN A 9 24.35 -21.98 -25.33
CA GLN A 9 24.31 -20.71 -24.65
C GLN A 9 22.99 -20.69 -23.89
N ARG A 10 23.05 -20.80 -22.55
CA ARG A 10 21.85 -20.77 -21.70
C ARG A 10 21.17 -19.43 -21.98
N MET A 11 19.99 -19.47 -22.61
CA MET A 11 19.20 -18.27 -22.82
C MET A 11 18.85 -17.69 -21.45
N GLU A 12 19.19 -16.42 -21.27
CA GLU A 12 18.91 -15.66 -20.06
C GLU A 12 17.41 -15.37 -19.97
N SER A 13 16.79 -15.63 -18.82
CA SER A 13 15.37 -15.39 -18.63
C SER A 13 15.06 -13.88 -18.62
N ALA A 14 13.79 -13.53 -18.78
CA ALA A 14 13.35 -12.14 -18.68
C ALA A 14 13.63 -11.55 -17.29
N LEU A 15 13.57 -12.37 -16.23
CA LEU A 15 13.94 -11.94 -14.88
C LEU A 15 15.43 -11.56 -14.77
N GLU A 16 16.32 -12.40 -15.31
CA GLU A 16 17.76 -12.13 -15.26
C GLU A 16 18.13 -10.93 -16.15
N GLN A 17 17.52 -10.81 -17.33
CA GLN A 17 17.64 -9.60 -18.16
C GLN A 17 17.14 -8.34 -17.44
N LEU A 18 16.01 -8.41 -16.71
CA LEU A 18 15.45 -7.26 -15.98
C LEU A 18 16.42 -6.75 -14.90
N LYS A 19 17.09 -7.67 -14.19
CA LYS A 19 18.08 -7.33 -13.14
C LYS A 19 19.27 -6.54 -13.68
N GLN A 20 19.53 -6.53 -14.99
CA GLN A 20 20.60 -5.74 -15.59
C GLN A 20 20.28 -4.23 -15.64
N PHE A 21 19.00 -3.84 -15.58
CA PHE A 21 18.57 -2.45 -15.73
C PHE A 21 17.76 -1.94 -14.54
N THR A 22 17.20 -2.83 -13.73
CA THR A 22 16.28 -2.52 -12.64
C THR A 22 16.58 -3.37 -11.42
N THR A 23 16.53 -2.76 -10.23
CA THR A 23 16.65 -3.51 -8.98
C THR A 23 15.35 -4.26 -8.69
N VAL A 24 15.43 -5.59 -8.66
CA VAL A 24 14.26 -6.45 -8.40
C VAL A 24 14.03 -6.62 -6.90
N VAL A 25 12.79 -6.43 -6.49
CA VAL A 25 12.30 -6.53 -5.10
C VAL A 25 11.19 -7.57 -5.05
N ALA A 26 11.13 -8.38 -3.99
CA ALA A 26 10.04 -9.34 -3.80
C ALA A 26 8.90 -8.74 -2.96
N ASP A 27 7.66 -8.82 -3.45
CA ASP A 27 6.46 -8.39 -2.74
C ASP A 27 5.77 -9.57 -2.06
N THR A 28 6.24 -9.95 -0.87
CA THR A 28 5.72 -11.12 -0.14
C THR A 28 6.05 -11.06 1.36
N GLY A 29 5.15 -11.60 2.18
CA GLY A 29 5.43 -11.96 3.58
C GLY A 29 5.93 -13.39 3.75
N ASP A 30 5.80 -14.22 2.71
CA ASP A 30 6.30 -15.59 2.66
C ASP A 30 7.80 -15.59 2.34
N PHE A 31 8.64 -15.53 3.38
CA PHE A 31 10.09 -15.45 3.24
C PHE A 31 10.74 -16.75 2.78
N HIS A 32 10.03 -17.88 2.78
CA HIS A 32 10.51 -19.12 2.14
C HIS A 32 10.51 -19.02 0.60
N ALA A 33 9.60 -18.23 0.03
CA ALA A 33 9.51 -18.00 -1.41
C ALA A 33 10.53 -16.97 -1.95
N ILE A 34 11.22 -16.23 -1.07
CA ILE A 34 12.15 -15.16 -1.47
C ILE A 34 13.44 -15.71 -2.08
N ASP A 35 13.99 -16.79 -1.49
CA ASP A 35 15.31 -17.34 -1.85
C ASP A 35 15.40 -17.81 -3.32
N GLU A 36 14.28 -18.21 -3.91
CA GLU A 36 14.20 -18.70 -5.29
C GLU A 36 14.63 -17.64 -6.31
N TYR A 37 14.27 -16.37 -6.06
CA TYR A 37 14.39 -15.29 -7.04
C TYR A 37 15.58 -14.36 -6.80
N LYS A 38 16.23 -14.48 -5.63
CA LYS A 38 17.37 -13.65 -5.20
C LYS A 38 17.13 -12.14 -5.40
N PRO A 39 16.07 -11.56 -4.81
CA PRO A 39 15.82 -10.13 -4.90
C PRO A 39 16.83 -9.33 -4.05
N GLN A 40 16.96 -8.03 -4.35
CA GLN A 40 17.82 -7.12 -3.58
C GLN A 40 17.14 -6.69 -2.27
N ASP A 41 15.89 -6.24 -2.36
CA ASP A 41 15.06 -5.81 -1.24
C ASP A 41 13.78 -6.66 -1.19
N ALA A 42 12.98 -6.50 -0.14
CA ALA A 42 11.63 -7.07 -0.04
C ALA A 42 10.62 -6.07 0.53
N THR A 43 9.35 -6.25 0.17
CA THR A 43 8.24 -5.42 0.68
C THR A 43 7.17 -6.28 1.34
N THR A 44 6.71 -5.82 2.50
CA THR A 44 5.47 -6.32 3.11
C THR A 44 4.41 -5.21 3.14
N ASN A 45 3.18 -5.61 3.47
CA ASN A 45 2.04 -4.75 3.74
C ASN A 45 1.04 -5.54 4.60
N PRO A 46 -0.02 -4.92 5.16
CA PRO A 46 -0.95 -5.62 6.04
C PRO A 46 -1.59 -6.87 5.43
N SER A 47 -1.94 -6.84 4.14
CA SER A 47 -2.53 -7.99 3.46
C SER A 47 -1.53 -9.17 3.34
N LEU A 48 -0.26 -8.87 3.05
CA LEU A 48 0.79 -9.89 2.93
C LEU A 48 1.16 -10.50 4.27
N ILE A 49 1.25 -9.69 5.34
CA ILE A 49 1.49 -10.20 6.69
C ILE A 49 0.30 -11.04 7.16
N LEU A 50 -0.93 -10.60 6.90
CA LEU A 50 -2.12 -11.40 7.21
C LEU A 50 -2.11 -12.75 6.52
N ALA A 51 -1.80 -12.79 5.22
CA ALA A 51 -1.73 -14.04 4.47
C ALA A 51 -0.63 -14.97 5.01
N ALA A 52 0.56 -14.42 5.31
CA ALA A 52 1.67 -15.20 5.87
C ALA A 52 1.35 -15.69 7.29
N ALA A 53 0.78 -14.84 8.14
CA ALA A 53 0.44 -15.20 9.53
C ALA A 53 -0.58 -16.34 9.65
N GLN A 54 -1.31 -16.65 8.58
CA GLN A 54 -2.24 -17.78 8.52
C GLN A 54 -1.58 -19.10 8.05
N MET A 55 -0.30 -19.07 7.69
CA MET A 55 0.44 -20.25 7.25
C MET A 55 1.00 -21.01 8.47
N PRO A 56 0.80 -22.33 8.57
CA PRO A 56 1.31 -23.13 9.69
C PRO A 56 2.83 -23.02 9.89
N ALA A 57 3.57 -22.78 8.80
CA ALA A 57 5.03 -22.60 8.85
C ALA A 57 5.48 -21.40 9.70
N TYR A 58 4.59 -20.43 9.97
CA TYR A 58 4.91 -19.18 10.66
C TYR A 58 4.22 -19.03 12.01
N GLU A 59 3.56 -20.08 12.53
CA GLU A 59 2.91 -20.07 13.85
C GLU A 59 3.85 -19.63 14.98
N GLY A 60 5.12 -20.07 14.94
CA GLY A 60 6.10 -19.67 15.95
C GLY A 60 6.34 -18.15 16.05
N LEU A 61 6.20 -17.41 14.94
CA LEU A 61 6.31 -15.95 14.95
C LEU A 61 5.09 -15.30 15.61
N LEU A 62 3.90 -15.90 15.45
CA LEU A 62 2.68 -15.43 16.14
C LEU A 62 2.81 -15.64 17.64
N ASP A 63 3.26 -16.83 18.06
CA ASP A 63 3.45 -17.16 19.48
C ASP A 63 4.44 -16.19 20.14
N GLU A 64 5.56 -15.90 19.48
CA GLU A 64 6.54 -14.93 19.97
C GLU A 64 5.95 -13.52 20.07
N ALA A 65 5.21 -13.08 19.06
CA ALA A 65 4.55 -11.78 19.07
C ALA A 65 3.52 -11.65 20.20
N ILE A 66 2.70 -12.69 20.41
CA ILE A 66 1.70 -12.77 21.49
C ILE A 66 2.39 -12.74 22.85
N ALA A 67 3.46 -13.53 23.02
CA ALA A 67 4.24 -13.56 24.25
C ALA A 67 4.86 -12.19 24.56
N TYR A 68 5.36 -11.49 23.54
CA TYR A 68 5.88 -10.13 23.68
C TYR A 68 4.79 -9.15 24.15
N GLY A 69 3.62 -9.17 23.50
CA GLY A 69 2.48 -8.34 23.90
C GLY A 69 2.06 -8.58 25.35
N LYS A 70 1.90 -9.86 25.75
CA LYS A 70 1.57 -10.24 27.13
C LYS A 70 2.63 -9.79 28.14
N LYS A 71 3.92 -9.90 27.79
CA LYS A 71 5.04 -9.51 28.66
C LYS A 71 5.04 -8.02 28.99
N LEU A 72 4.65 -7.16 28.04
CA LEU A 72 4.55 -5.72 28.28
C LEU A 72 3.36 -5.33 29.19
N GLY A 73 2.39 -6.23 29.37
CA GLY A 73 1.22 -6.00 30.21
C GLY A 73 0.29 -4.93 29.65
N GLY A 74 -0.50 -4.29 30.52
CA GLY A 74 -1.52 -3.33 30.14
C GLY A 74 -2.85 -3.99 29.74
N SER A 75 -3.73 -3.18 29.17
CA SER A 75 -5.03 -3.63 28.65
C SER A 75 -4.85 -4.64 27.51
N GLN A 76 -5.90 -5.43 27.25
CA GLN A 76 -5.92 -6.35 26.12
C GLN A 76 -5.65 -5.64 24.78
N GLU A 77 -6.19 -4.44 24.59
CA GLU A 77 -5.98 -3.64 23.39
C GLU A 77 -4.50 -3.26 23.23
N GLU A 78 -3.83 -2.84 24.31
CA GLU A 78 -2.40 -2.53 24.30
C GLU A 78 -1.55 -3.77 24.02
N GLN A 79 -1.88 -4.91 24.63
CA GLN A 79 -1.16 -6.17 24.38
C GLN A 79 -1.25 -6.59 22.91
N ILE A 80 -2.44 -6.50 22.30
CA ILE A 80 -2.66 -6.85 20.89
C ILE A 80 -1.94 -5.87 19.98
N LYS A 81 -2.02 -4.57 20.26
CA LYS A 81 -1.27 -3.54 19.51
C LYS A 81 0.24 -3.80 19.55
N ASN A 82 0.78 -4.12 20.72
CA ASN A 82 2.19 -4.46 20.88
C ASN A 82 2.56 -5.76 20.15
N ALA A 83 1.69 -6.77 20.19
CA ALA A 83 1.87 -8.02 19.46
C ALA A 83 1.84 -7.80 17.94
N MET A 84 0.93 -6.96 17.43
CA MET A 84 0.86 -6.57 16.02
C MET A 84 2.17 -5.93 15.55
N ASP A 85 2.65 -4.91 16.27
CA ASP A 85 3.90 -4.22 15.93
C ASP A 85 5.09 -5.21 15.97
N LYS A 86 5.16 -6.07 16.99
CA LYS A 86 6.20 -7.10 17.10
C LYS A 86 6.13 -8.11 15.96
N LEU A 87 4.93 -8.56 15.57
CA LEU A 87 4.76 -9.53 14.49
C LEU A 87 5.30 -8.99 13.16
N PHE A 88 5.01 -7.73 12.84
CA PHE A 88 5.52 -7.09 11.62
C PHE A 88 7.06 -7.05 11.61
N VAL A 89 7.67 -6.73 12.75
CA VAL A 89 9.12 -6.69 12.93
C VAL A 89 9.73 -8.09 12.84
N LEU A 90 9.08 -9.13 13.40
CA LEU A 90 9.55 -10.51 13.30
C LEU A 90 9.59 -11.00 11.86
N PHE A 91 8.52 -10.75 11.09
CA PHE A 91 8.53 -11.06 9.66
C PHE A 91 9.63 -10.30 8.91
N GLY A 92 9.81 -9.01 9.19
CA GLY A 92 10.88 -8.24 8.55
C GLY A 92 12.28 -8.73 8.94
N ALA A 93 12.48 -9.15 10.19
CA ALA A 93 13.74 -9.73 10.66
C ALA A 93 14.06 -11.05 9.94
N GLU A 94 13.08 -11.94 9.76
CA GLU A 94 13.29 -13.17 8.97
C GLU A 94 13.57 -12.87 7.50
N ILE A 95 12.85 -11.91 6.90
CA ILE A 95 13.09 -11.46 5.53
C ILE A 95 14.52 -10.91 5.35
N LEU A 96 15.03 -10.12 6.29
CA LEU A 96 16.37 -9.56 6.23
C LEU A 96 17.49 -10.60 6.33
N LYS A 97 17.20 -11.83 6.79
CA LYS A 97 18.14 -12.95 6.70
C LYS A 97 18.24 -13.52 5.28
N LYS A 98 17.28 -13.20 4.41
CA LYS A 98 17.13 -13.74 3.05
C LYS A 98 17.52 -12.76 1.95
N VAL A 99 17.47 -11.45 2.23
CA VAL A 99 17.79 -10.40 1.25
C VAL A 99 19.04 -9.61 1.65
N PRO A 100 19.88 -9.18 0.71
CA PRO A 100 21.08 -8.41 1.01
C PRO A 100 20.82 -6.92 1.29
N GLY A 101 19.64 -6.42 0.95
CA GLY A 101 19.26 -5.02 1.08
C GLY A 101 18.29 -4.76 2.22
N ARG A 102 17.14 -4.18 1.88
CA ARG A 102 16.18 -3.62 2.85
C ARG A 102 14.85 -4.36 2.87
N VAL A 103 14.12 -4.20 3.97
CA VAL A 103 12.71 -4.61 4.08
C VAL A 103 11.81 -3.39 4.28
N SER A 104 10.71 -3.31 3.54
CA SER A 104 9.65 -2.32 3.84
C SER A 104 8.66 -2.87 4.86
N THR A 105 8.39 -2.12 5.93
CA THR A 105 7.40 -2.45 6.96
C THR A 105 6.39 -1.33 7.11
N GLU A 106 5.10 -1.67 6.98
CA GLU A 106 4.03 -0.69 6.86
C GLU A 106 3.45 -0.29 8.23
N VAL A 107 3.31 1.01 8.44
CA VAL A 107 2.57 1.57 9.58
C VAL A 107 1.08 1.26 9.42
N ASP A 108 0.39 1.09 10.55
CA ASP A 108 -1.04 0.87 10.60
C ASP A 108 -1.82 1.91 9.79
N ALA A 109 -2.54 1.44 8.76
CA ALA A 109 -3.27 2.30 7.84
C ALA A 109 -4.40 3.11 8.51
N ARG A 110 -4.86 2.72 9.70
CA ARG A 110 -5.81 3.53 10.49
C ARG A 110 -5.25 4.89 10.90
N LEU A 111 -3.93 5.04 10.91
CA LEU A 111 -3.23 6.28 11.24
C LEU A 111 -2.98 7.17 10.02
N SER A 112 -3.43 6.78 8.81
CA SER A 112 -3.06 7.46 7.54
C SER A 112 -3.41 8.96 7.49
N PHE A 113 -4.27 9.46 8.37
CA PHE A 113 -4.65 10.87 8.45
C PHE A 113 -4.20 11.56 9.75
N ASP A 114 -3.31 10.92 10.50
CA ASP A 114 -2.74 11.43 11.74
C ASP A 114 -1.20 11.42 11.63
N LYS A 115 -0.65 12.57 11.28
CA LYS A 115 0.80 12.75 11.06
C LYS A 115 1.61 12.32 12.28
N ASP A 116 1.26 12.85 13.45
CA ASP A 116 2.06 12.65 14.66
C ASP A 116 1.98 11.19 15.14
N ALA A 117 0.82 10.55 15.01
CA ALA A 117 0.68 9.13 15.30
C ALA A 117 1.46 8.23 14.33
N MET A 118 1.55 8.59 13.03
CA MET A 118 2.42 7.89 12.08
C MET A 118 3.89 8.02 12.43
N VAL A 119 4.36 9.22 12.78
CA VAL A 119 5.76 9.44 13.21
C VAL A 119 6.06 8.64 14.48
N ALA A 120 5.17 8.69 15.49
CA ALA A 120 5.34 7.94 16.72
C ALA A 120 5.39 6.42 16.47
N ARG A 121 4.50 5.89 15.62
CA ARG A 121 4.49 4.46 15.29
C ARG A 121 5.72 4.04 14.50
N ALA A 122 6.14 4.84 13.52
CA ALA A 122 7.35 4.58 12.73
C ALA A 122 8.57 4.45 13.63
N ARG A 123 8.74 5.38 14.58
CA ARG A 123 9.82 5.33 15.58
C ARG A 123 9.74 4.08 16.44
N ARG A 124 8.54 3.72 16.92
CA ARG A 124 8.35 2.48 17.70
C ARG A 124 8.74 1.23 16.92
N LEU A 125 8.40 1.14 15.63
CA LEU A 125 8.81 0.02 14.79
C LEU A 125 10.34 -0.05 14.63
N ILE A 126 11.00 1.10 14.46
CA ILE A 126 12.47 1.16 14.40
C ILE A 126 13.12 0.75 15.73
N GLU A 127 12.58 1.15 16.87
CA GLU A 127 13.04 0.70 18.19
C GLU A 127 12.93 -0.81 18.32
N LEU A 128 11.81 -1.41 17.89
CA LEU A 128 11.63 -2.87 17.88
C LEU A 128 12.62 -3.59 16.95
N TYR A 129 12.96 -3.00 15.80
CA TYR A 129 14.02 -3.52 14.93
C TYR A 129 15.39 -3.46 15.63
N GLN A 130 15.70 -2.36 16.32
CA GLN A 130 16.93 -2.22 17.10
C GLN A 130 17.00 -3.23 18.25
N GLU A 131 15.88 -3.48 18.95
CA GLU A 131 15.76 -4.56 19.95
C GLU A 131 16.09 -5.93 19.34
N ALA A 132 15.78 -6.14 18.06
CA ALA A 132 16.12 -7.35 17.29
C ALA A 132 17.53 -7.33 16.65
N GLY A 133 18.36 -6.32 16.96
CA GLY A 133 19.72 -6.20 16.43
C GLY A 133 19.80 -5.72 14.98
N ILE A 134 18.75 -5.10 14.44
CA ILE A 134 18.66 -4.65 13.05
C ILE A 134 18.81 -3.14 12.98
N SER A 135 19.71 -2.66 12.10
CA SER A 135 19.87 -1.23 11.85
C SER A 135 18.66 -0.67 11.09
N LYS A 136 18.27 0.57 11.42
CA LYS A 136 17.25 1.32 10.68
C LYS A 136 17.59 1.49 9.20
N ASP A 137 18.87 1.44 8.82
CA ASP A 137 19.31 1.56 7.41
C ASP A 137 18.87 0.37 6.55
N GLN A 138 18.54 -0.76 7.19
CA GLN A 138 17.99 -1.96 6.55
C GLN A 138 16.45 -1.93 6.46
N VAL A 139 15.80 -0.88 6.96
CA VAL A 139 14.35 -0.79 7.08
C VAL A 139 13.84 0.43 6.32
N LEU A 140 12.78 0.23 5.54
CA LEU A 140 11.97 1.32 4.99
C LEU A 140 10.63 1.34 5.72
N ILE A 141 10.34 2.41 6.46
CA ILE A 141 9.02 2.59 7.05
C ILE A 141 8.04 2.99 5.95
N LYS A 142 7.01 2.18 5.77
CA LYS A 142 6.06 2.34 4.68
C LYS A 142 4.81 3.06 5.17
N LEU A 143 4.46 4.15 4.49
CA LEU A 143 3.38 5.07 4.85
C LEU A 143 2.44 5.31 3.68
N SER A 144 1.14 5.40 3.94
CA SER A 144 0.15 5.82 2.94
C SER A 144 0.46 7.22 2.43
N SER A 145 0.40 7.44 1.11
CA SER A 145 0.70 8.74 0.48
C SER A 145 -0.47 9.74 0.56
N THR A 146 -1.05 9.90 1.75
CA THR A 146 -1.91 11.05 2.09
C THR A 146 -1.04 12.29 2.29
N TRP A 147 -1.65 13.48 2.41
CA TRP A 147 -0.88 14.68 2.76
C TRP A 147 -0.16 14.47 4.10
N GLU A 148 -0.90 14.03 5.11
CA GLU A 148 -0.41 13.79 6.46
C GLU A 148 0.69 12.74 6.49
N GLY A 149 0.57 11.68 5.67
CA GLY A 149 1.58 10.63 5.54
C GLY A 149 2.86 11.13 4.88
N ILE A 150 2.75 11.98 3.85
CA ILE A 150 3.91 12.63 3.21
C ILE A 150 4.63 13.56 4.19
N GLN A 151 3.87 14.34 4.97
CA GLN A 151 4.45 15.20 6.01
C GLN A 151 5.10 14.40 7.14
N ALA A 152 4.55 13.24 7.50
CA ALA A 152 5.18 12.31 8.45
C ALA A 152 6.48 11.73 7.87
N GLY A 153 6.48 11.33 6.60
CA GLY A 153 7.68 10.87 5.88
C GLY A 153 8.78 11.93 5.85
N LYS A 154 8.43 13.19 5.58
CA LYS A 154 9.36 14.33 5.64
C LYS A 154 10.04 14.45 7.00
N GLU A 155 9.25 14.42 8.07
CA GLU A 155 9.75 14.53 9.45
C GLU A 155 10.66 13.36 9.83
N LEU A 156 10.25 12.14 9.48
CA LEU A 156 11.03 10.93 9.74
C LEU A 156 12.39 10.95 9.04
N GLU A 157 12.45 11.39 7.79
CA GLU A 157 13.68 11.49 7.02
C GLU A 157 14.59 12.60 7.58
N GLU A 158 14.06 13.81 7.76
CA GLU A 158 14.86 14.98 8.16
C GLU A 158 15.31 14.96 9.62
N GLN A 159 14.43 14.58 10.55
CA GLN A 159 14.68 14.72 11.99
C GLN A 159 15.20 13.44 12.64
N HIS A 160 14.83 12.28 12.08
CA HIS A 160 15.14 10.99 12.67
C HIS A 160 16.08 10.14 11.80
N GLY A 161 16.29 10.53 10.54
CA GLY A 161 17.00 9.71 9.55
C GLY A 161 16.38 8.32 9.44
N ILE A 162 15.04 8.24 9.45
CA ILE A 162 14.28 7.02 9.27
C ILE A 162 13.75 7.02 7.83
N HIS A 163 14.28 6.10 7.03
CA HIS A 163 13.99 6.05 5.61
C HIS A 163 12.59 5.53 5.33
N CYS A 164 11.90 6.21 4.42
CA CYS A 164 10.48 6.00 4.17
C CYS A 164 10.20 5.47 2.76
N ASN A 165 9.20 4.58 2.67
CA ASN A 165 8.59 4.09 1.44
C ASN A 165 7.15 4.62 1.35
N MET A 166 6.90 5.59 0.48
CA MET A 166 5.57 6.17 0.31
C MET A 166 4.72 5.29 -0.62
N THR A 167 3.72 4.61 -0.06
CA THR A 167 2.85 3.64 -0.75
C THR A 167 1.47 4.20 -1.05
N LEU A 168 0.61 3.43 -1.72
CA LEU A 168 -0.72 3.89 -2.17
C LEU A 168 -0.61 5.20 -2.97
N LEU A 169 0.43 5.28 -3.80
CA LEU A 169 0.70 6.42 -4.66
C LEU A 169 0.07 6.16 -6.03
N PHE A 170 -0.83 7.04 -6.44
CA PHE A 170 -1.64 6.88 -7.66
C PHE A 170 -1.56 8.11 -8.58
N SER A 171 -1.54 9.31 -7.97
CA SER A 171 -1.53 10.58 -8.70
C SER A 171 -0.14 11.18 -8.85
N PHE A 172 0.00 12.03 -9.86
CA PHE A 172 1.18 12.86 -10.02
C PHE A 172 1.37 13.87 -8.87
N ALA A 173 0.28 14.37 -8.27
CA ALA A 173 0.33 15.28 -7.13
C ALA A 173 1.07 14.64 -5.93
N GLN A 174 0.75 13.38 -5.61
CA GLN A 174 1.45 12.62 -4.58
C GLN A 174 2.93 12.45 -4.91
N ALA A 175 3.26 12.13 -6.16
CA ALA A 175 4.65 11.99 -6.58
C ALA A 175 5.44 13.29 -6.42
N VAL A 176 4.91 14.44 -6.83
CA VAL A 176 5.58 15.72 -6.64
C VAL A 176 5.79 16.02 -5.15
N ALA A 177 4.73 15.90 -4.34
CA ALA A 177 4.82 16.18 -2.91
C ALA A 177 5.82 15.26 -2.19
N CYS A 178 5.88 13.97 -2.54
CA CYS A 178 6.89 13.04 -2.02
C CYS A 178 8.32 13.47 -2.38
N ALA A 179 8.53 13.91 -3.62
CA ALA A 179 9.84 14.34 -4.10
C ALA A 179 10.33 15.60 -3.36
N GLU A 180 9.42 16.54 -3.09
CA GLU A 180 9.71 17.78 -2.35
C GLU A 180 9.89 17.55 -0.86
N ALA A 181 9.21 16.54 -0.30
CA ALA A 181 9.40 16.07 1.06
C ALA A 181 10.72 15.32 1.28
N GLY A 182 11.46 15.01 0.21
CA GLY A 182 12.78 14.37 0.31
C GLY A 182 12.72 12.91 0.78
N VAL A 183 11.61 12.21 0.58
CA VAL A 183 11.48 10.80 1.00
C VAL A 183 12.42 9.89 0.21
N THR A 184 12.89 8.81 0.83
CA THR A 184 13.86 7.88 0.24
C THR A 184 13.29 7.17 -0.99
N LEU A 185 12.05 6.68 -0.90
CA LEU A 185 11.45 5.84 -1.93
C LEU A 185 9.94 6.08 -2.04
N ILE A 186 9.42 5.96 -3.27
CA ILE A 186 7.97 5.90 -3.54
C ILE A 186 7.60 4.57 -4.23
N SER A 187 6.41 4.05 -3.90
CA SER A 187 5.82 2.86 -4.50
C SER A 187 4.55 3.19 -5.29
N PRO A 188 4.63 3.75 -6.51
CA PRO A 188 3.47 3.96 -7.35
C PRO A 188 2.85 2.63 -7.81
N PHE A 189 1.54 2.50 -7.63
CA PHE A 189 0.83 1.25 -7.95
C PHE A 189 0.37 1.23 -9.40
N VAL A 190 0.79 0.23 -10.16
CA VAL A 190 0.46 0.09 -11.59
C VAL A 190 -0.88 -0.62 -11.77
N GLY A 191 -0.97 -1.87 -11.32
CA GLY A 191 -2.11 -2.71 -11.61
C GLY A 191 -3.41 -2.24 -10.96
N ARG A 192 -3.37 -1.52 -9.84
CA ARG A 192 -4.58 -0.91 -9.26
C ARG A 192 -5.12 0.25 -10.09
N ILE A 193 -4.26 0.98 -10.81
CA ILE A 193 -4.68 2.01 -11.77
C ILE A 193 -5.38 1.31 -12.94
N LEU A 194 -4.77 0.25 -13.49
CA LEU A 194 -5.40 -0.59 -14.53
C LEU A 194 -6.79 -1.08 -14.09
N ASP A 195 -6.91 -1.64 -12.88
CA ASP A 195 -8.19 -2.13 -12.35
C ASP A 195 -9.29 -1.04 -12.36
N TRP A 196 -8.92 0.21 -12.01
CA TRP A 196 -9.88 1.31 -12.00
C TRP A 196 -10.38 1.61 -13.40
N HIS A 197 -9.46 1.74 -14.36
CA HIS A 197 -9.81 2.06 -15.74
C HIS A 197 -10.62 0.95 -16.40
N VAL A 198 -10.29 -0.32 -16.15
CA VAL A 198 -11.08 -1.46 -16.61
C VAL A 198 -12.50 -1.43 -16.01
N ALA A 199 -12.66 -1.04 -14.75
CA ALA A 199 -13.97 -0.96 -14.12
C ALA A 199 -14.81 0.23 -14.62
N ASN A 200 -14.20 1.38 -14.86
CA ASN A 200 -14.90 2.66 -15.04
C ASN A 200 -14.91 3.22 -16.47
N THR A 201 -14.26 2.55 -17.42
CA THR A 201 -14.24 2.99 -18.83
C THR A 201 -14.64 1.86 -19.77
N ASP A 202 -14.95 2.17 -21.04
CA ASP A 202 -15.30 1.13 -22.03
C ASP A 202 -14.12 0.25 -22.43
N LYS A 203 -12.87 0.75 -22.27
CA LYS A 203 -11.67 0.00 -22.63
C LYS A 203 -11.31 -0.98 -21.51
N LYS A 204 -11.39 -2.28 -21.81
CA LYS A 204 -11.18 -3.40 -20.86
C LYS A 204 -9.83 -4.11 -21.00
N ALA A 205 -9.09 -3.82 -22.07
CA ALA A 205 -7.77 -4.36 -22.32
C ALA A 205 -6.84 -3.25 -22.80
N TYR A 206 -5.59 -3.32 -22.38
CA TYR A 206 -4.57 -2.31 -22.66
C TYR A 206 -3.30 -3.04 -23.10
N GLU A 207 -2.72 -2.60 -24.21
CA GLU A 207 -1.35 -3.00 -24.54
C GLU A 207 -0.38 -2.44 -23.49
N PRO A 208 0.78 -3.07 -23.26
CA PRO A 208 1.66 -2.72 -22.13
C PRO A 208 2.02 -1.23 -22.02
N LEU A 209 2.26 -0.54 -23.15
CA LEU A 209 2.57 0.90 -23.17
C LEU A 209 1.34 1.80 -23.13
N GLU A 210 0.16 1.23 -23.39
CA GLU A 210 -1.11 1.95 -23.29
C GLU A 210 -1.71 1.91 -21.90
N ASP A 211 -1.24 0.96 -21.06
CA ASP A 211 -1.67 0.76 -19.69
C ASP A 211 -1.58 2.07 -18.87
N PRO A 212 -2.67 2.50 -18.22
CA PRO A 212 -2.71 3.77 -17.51
C PRO A 212 -1.78 3.82 -16.29
N GLY A 213 -1.53 2.68 -15.64
CA GLY A 213 -0.57 2.57 -14.54
C GLY A 213 0.87 2.68 -15.04
N VAL A 214 1.21 2.01 -16.15
CA VAL A 214 2.52 2.12 -16.79
C VAL A 214 2.79 3.57 -17.23
N LYS A 215 1.79 4.23 -17.82
CA LYS A 215 1.88 5.66 -18.18
C LYS A 215 2.11 6.55 -16.96
N SER A 216 1.39 6.30 -15.86
CA SER A 216 1.56 7.06 -14.61
C SER A 216 2.98 6.93 -14.06
N VAL A 217 3.50 5.71 -13.92
CA VAL A 217 4.86 5.48 -13.43
C VAL A 217 5.91 6.06 -14.37
N THR A 218 5.72 5.93 -15.69
CA THR A 218 6.62 6.52 -16.70
C THR A 218 6.70 8.04 -16.55
N LYS A 219 5.55 8.72 -16.37
CA LYS A 219 5.49 10.17 -16.14
C LYS A 219 6.24 10.56 -14.86
N ILE A 220 6.02 9.82 -13.76
CA ILE A 220 6.66 10.07 -12.47
C ILE A 220 8.18 9.88 -12.56
N TYR A 221 8.63 8.75 -13.12
CA TYR A 221 10.05 8.47 -13.32
C TYR A 221 10.71 9.58 -14.15
N ASN A 222 10.10 9.95 -15.28
CA ASN A 222 10.65 10.99 -16.14
C ASN A 222 10.77 12.35 -15.42
N TYR A 223 9.74 12.74 -14.65
CA TYR A 223 9.78 13.95 -13.85
C TYR A 223 10.92 13.94 -12.83
N TYR A 224 11.05 12.83 -12.10
CA TYR A 224 12.06 12.68 -11.04
C TYR A 224 13.47 12.79 -11.62
N LYS A 225 13.75 12.06 -12.71
CA LYS A 225 15.09 12.06 -13.34
C LYS A 225 15.39 13.37 -14.06
N LYS A 226 14.39 14.01 -14.70
CA LYS A 226 14.56 15.32 -15.34
C LYS A 226 14.99 16.39 -14.34
N PHE A 227 14.34 16.44 -13.17
CA PHE A 227 14.58 17.49 -12.17
C PHE A 227 15.55 17.10 -11.07
N GLY A 228 16.20 15.95 -11.18
CA GLY A 228 17.30 15.54 -10.31
C GLY A 228 16.86 15.13 -8.89
N TYR A 229 15.59 14.77 -8.69
CA TYR A 229 15.10 14.26 -7.41
C TYR A 229 15.75 12.91 -7.07
N LYS A 230 16.12 12.73 -5.79
CA LYS A 230 16.85 11.55 -5.31
C LYS A 230 15.96 10.40 -4.87
N THR A 231 14.69 10.68 -4.61
CA THR A 231 13.69 9.66 -4.28
C THR A 231 13.69 8.56 -5.33
N ILE A 232 13.78 7.32 -4.86
CA ILE A 232 13.77 6.11 -5.69
C ILE A 232 12.35 5.85 -6.18
N VAL A 233 12.19 5.54 -7.47
CA VAL A 233 10.89 5.12 -8.03
C VAL A 233 10.81 3.59 -8.07
N MET A 234 9.92 3.01 -7.27
CA MET A 234 9.68 1.57 -7.23
C MET A 234 8.28 1.22 -7.74
N GLY A 235 8.16 0.83 -9.02
CA GLY A 235 6.86 0.37 -9.54
C GLY A 235 6.34 -0.84 -8.75
N ALA A 236 5.04 -0.85 -8.43
CA ALA A 236 4.44 -1.84 -7.54
C ALA A 236 3.05 -2.30 -7.98
N SER A 237 2.55 -3.38 -7.36
CA SER A 237 1.17 -3.89 -7.52
C SER A 237 0.79 -4.30 -8.95
N PHE A 238 1.67 -5.01 -9.65
CA PHE A 238 1.45 -5.51 -11.01
C PHE A 238 0.32 -6.54 -11.11
N ARG A 239 -0.38 -6.58 -12.25
CA ARG A 239 -1.32 -7.62 -12.66
C ARG A 239 -0.68 -8.63 -13.61
N ASN A 240 0.27 -8.21 -14.43
CA ASN A 240 0.87 -9.06 -15.46
C ASN A 240 2.33 -8.68 -15.76
N THR A 241 3.06 -9.59 -16.42
CA THR A 241 4.47 -9.36 -16.79
C THR A 241 4.65 -8.32 -17.89
N GLY A 242 3.61 -8.01 -18.67
CA GLY A 242 3.63 -6.95 -19.68
C GLY A 242 3.89 -5.58 -19.07
N GLU A 243 3.16 -5.23 -18.01
CA GLU A 243 3.37 -4.00 -17.24
C GLU A 243 4.81 -3.88 -16.70
N ILE A 244 5.35 -4.98 -16.16
CA ILE A 244 6.71 -5.02 -15.59
C ILE A 244 7.74 -4.75 -16.68
N LYS A 245 7.63 -5.45 -17.82
CA LYS A 245 8.55 -5.28 -18.96
C LYS A 245 8.45 -3.88 -19.55
N ALA A 246 7.26 -3.29 -19.59
CA ALA A 246 7.04 -1.92 -20.06
C ALA A 246 7.71 -0.87 -19.17
N LEU A 247 8.09 -1.23 -17.93
CA LEU A 247 8.80 -0.37 -16.99
C LEU A 247 10.26 -0.81 -16.74
N ALA A 248 10.81 -1.71 -17.56
CA ALA A 248 12.22 -2.09 -17.46
C ALA A 248 13.12 -0.84 -17.57
N GLY A 249 14.07 -0.68 -16.65
CA GLY A 249 14.88 0.54 -16.49
C GLY A 249 14.36 1.53 -15.43
N CYS A 250 13.20 1.25 -14.82
CA CYS A 250 12.82 1.89 -13.56
C CYS A 250 13.88 1.57 -12.48
N ASP A 251 14.01 2.41 -11.45
CA ASP A 251 15.05 2.22 -10.43
C ASP A 251 14.87 0.86 -9.75
N PHE A 252 13.64 0.62 -9.27
CA PHE A 252 13.23 -0.59 -8.57
C PHE A 252 11.87 -1.07 -9.11
N LEU A 253 11.60 -2.37 -9.03
CA LEU A 253 10.27 -2.94 -9.23
C LEU A 253 10.03 -4.00 -8.16
N THR A 254 8.94 -3.85 -7.40
CA THR A 254 8.50 -4.87 -6.42
C THR A 254 7.43 -5.77 -7.03
N ILE A 255 7.74 -7.06 -7.08
CA ILE A 255 7.05 -8.04 -7.92
C ILE A 255 6.65 -9.23 -7.05
N SER A 256 5.40 -9.71 -7.20
CA SER A 256 4.91 -10.88 -6.47
C SER A 256 5.64 -12.16 -6.90
N PRO A 257 5.78 -13.17 -6.00
CA PRO A 257 6.42 -14.44 -6.33
C PRO A 257 5.85 -15.11 -7.59
N LYS A 258 4.53 -15.02 -7.80
CA LYS A 258 3.88 -15.53 -9.01
C LYS A 258 4.46 -14.91 -10.28
N LEU A 259 4.53 -13.58 -10.35
CA LEU A 259 5.02 -12.87 -11.53
C LEU A 259 6.54 -13.00 -11.68
N LEU A 260 7.28 -13.13 -10.58
CA LEU A 260 8.71 -13.50 -10.62
C LEU A 260 8.91 -14.88 -11.27
N GLY A 261 8.10 -15.87 -10.89
CA GLY A 261 8.12 -17.20 -11.49
C GLY A 261 7.74 -17.21 -12.98
N GLU A 262 6.83 -16.34 -13.41
CA GLU A 262 6.51 -16.14 -14.83
C GLU A 262 7.69 -15.53 -15.60
N LEU A 263 8.31 -14.47 -15.08
CA LEU A 263 9.49 -13.85 -15.68
C LEU A 263 10.71 -14.77 -15.73
N LEU A 264 10.85 -15.67 -14.76
CA LEU A 264 11.93 -16.66 -14.72
C LEU A 264 11.77 -17.72 -15.82
N LYS A 265 10.53 -18.05 -16.20
CA LYS A 265 10.22 -19.05 -17.25
C LYS A 265 10.23 -18.44 -18.66
N ASP A 266 10.08 -17.13 -18.76
CA ASP A 266 10.07 -16.39 -20.01
C ASP A 266 11.49 -16.13 -20.51
N ASN A 267 11.74 -16.45 -21.78
CA ASN A 267 13.04 -16.24 -22.44
C ASN A 267 12.97 -15.22 -23.60
N SER A 268 11.89 -14.44 -23.67
CA SER A 268 11.79 -13.32 -24.60
C SER A 268 12.86 -12.27 -24.31
N LYS A 269 13.31 -11.57 -25.36
CA LYS A 269 14.28 -10.48 -25.22
C LYS A 269 13.62 -9.27 -24.56
N LEU A 270 14.29 -8.72 -23.56
CA LEU A 270 13.86 -7.52 -22.85
C LEU A 270 14.81 -6.37 -23.18
N ALA A 271 14.24 -5.19 -23.45
CA ALA A 271 14.98 -3.94 -23.61
C ALA A 271 14.55 -2.95 -22.53
N PRO A 272 15.45 -2.05 -22.07
CA PRO A 272 15.05 -0.99 -21.15
C PRO A 272 14.12 0.00 -21.86
N MET A 273 13.00 0.28 -21.21
CA MET A 273 11.97 1.23 -21.66
C MET A 273 12.13 2.61 -21.00
N LEU A 274 12.73 2.65 -19.81
CA LEU A 274 13.00 3.86 -19.04
C LEU A 274 14.51 4.10 -18.93
N SER A 275 14.92 5.36 -19.02
CA SER A 275 16.30 5.77 -18.73
C SER A 275 16.38 7.22 -18.29
N ALA A 276 17.33 7.55 -17.40
CA ALA A 276 17.56 8.92 -16.96
C ALA A 276 17.91 9.87 -18.12
N LYS A 277 18.66 9.38 -19.11
CA LYS A 277 19.01 10.17 -20.32
C LYS A 277 17.77 10.56 -21.12
N ALA A 278 16.84 9.62 -21.35
CA ALA A 278 15.60 9.91 -22.06
C ALA A 278 14.70 10.85 -21.24
N ALA A 279 14.62 10.64 -19.93
CA ALA A 279 13.84 11.49 -19.02
C ALA A 279 14.30 12.96 -19.04
N GLN A 280 15.61 13.22 -19.05
CA GLN A 280 16.18 14.57 -19.13
C GLN A 280 15.78 15.32 -20.41
N ALA A 281 15.50 14.60 -21.50
CA ALA A 281 15.05 15.17 -22.77
C ALA A 281 13.53 15.38 -22.86
N SER A 282 12.75 14.98 -21.84
CA SER A 282 11.30 15.22 -21.82
C SER A 282 10.95 16.71 -21.75
N ASP A 283 9.72 17.08 -22.09
CA ASP A 283 9.19 18.45 -22.11
C ASP A 283 8.50 18.86 -20.80
N LEU A 284 8.53 18.01 -19.77
CA LEU A 284 7.86 18.25 -18.48
C LEU A 284 8.33 19.55 -17.79
N GLU A 285 7.42 20.28 -17.15
CA GLU A 285 7.75 21.47 -16.35
C GLU A 285 7.80 21.16 -14.86
N LYS A 286 8.68 21.85 -14.13
CA LYS A 286 8.80 21.67 -12.68
C LYS A 286 7.65 22.39 -12.00
N VAL A 287 6.97 21.71 -11.09
CA VAL A 287 5.86 22.25 -10.31
C VAL A 287 6.16 22.13 -8.82
N HIS A 288 5.56 23.02 -8.03
CA HIS A 288 5.61 23.01 -6.58
C HIS A 288 4.20 22.88 -6.01
N LEU A 289 4.04 22.09 -4.93
CA LEU A 289 2.75 21.87 -4.30
C LEU A 289 2.82 22.19 -2.81
N ASP A 290 2.15 23.26 -2.41
CA ASP A 290 1.72 23.41 -1.02
C ASP A 290 0.48 22.54 -0.74
N GLU A 291 -0.01 22.55 0.51
CA GLU A 291 -1.12 21.69 0.91
C GLU A 291 -2.38 21.90 0.07
N LYS A 292 -2.75 23.16 -0.19
CA LYS A 292 -3.97 23.47 -0.95
C LYS A 292 -3.83 23.05 -2.42
N ALA A 293 -2.67 23.27 -3.02
CA ALA A 293 -2.38 22.84 -4.39
C ALA A 293 -2.34 21.31 -4.50
N PHE A 294 -1.74 20.63 -3.52
CA PHE A 294 -1.74 19.17 -3.44
C PHE A 294 -3.17 18.63 -3.36
N ARG A 295 -3.96 19.12 -2.40
CA ARG A 295 -5.34 18.64 -2.19
C ARG A 295 -6.19 18.86 -3.44
N TRP A 296 -6.06 20.02 -4.09
CA TRP A 296 -6.77 20.30 -5.34
C TRP A 296 -6.33 19.40 -6.49
N LEU A 297 -5.03 19.34 -6.79
CA LEU A 297 -4.51 18.57 -7.93
C LEU A 297 -4.73 17.06 -7.74
N HIS A 298 -4.66 16.55 -6.50
CA HIS A 298 -5.03 15.18 -6.19
C HIS A 298 -6.53 14.94 -6.38
N ASN A 299 -7.38 15.87 -5.93
CA ASN A 299 -8.84 15.73 -6.02
C ASN A 299 -9.36 15.68 -7.46
N GLU A 300 -8.71 16.38 -8.39
CA GLU A 300 -9.05 16.34 -9.82
C GLU A 300 -8.73 14.99 -10.49
N ASP A 301 -7.94 14.13 -9.84
CA ASP A 301 -7.67 12.75 -10.27
C ASP A 301 -8.61 11.79 -9.54
N GLN A 302 -9.82 11.61 -10.09
CA GLN A 302 -10.86 10.75 -9.50
C GLN A 302 -10.34 9.34 -9.17
N MET A 303 -9.56 8.74 -10.10
CA MET A 303 -8.98 7.42 -9.91
C MET A 303 -8.07 7.39 -8.68
N ALA A 304 -7.19 8.36 -8.57
CA ALA A 304 -6.25 8.42 -7.46
C ALA A 304 -6.93 8.62 -6.11
N VAL A 305 -7.94 9.50 -6.04
CA VAL A 305 -8.73 9.73 -4.81
C VAL A 305 -9.41 8.44 -4.36
N GLU A 306 -10.13 7.79 -5.27
CA GLU A 306 -10.88 6.58 -4.97
C GLU A 306 -9.94 5.43 -4.56
N LYS A 307 -8.82 5.25 -5.28
CA LYS A 307 -7.87 4.17 -5.01
C LYS A 307 -7.03 4.39 -3.75
N LEU A 308 -6.66 5.62 -3.42
CA LEU A 308 -6.03 5.94 -2.13
C LEU A 308 -7.00 5.61 -0.99
N SER A 309 -8.22 6.13 -1.08
CA SER A 309 -9.26 5.94 -0.06
C SER A 309 -9.61 4.46 0.14
N ASP A 310 -9.82 3.71 -0.94
CA ASP A 310 -10.09 2.27 -0.90
C ASP A 310 -8.89 1.46 -0.41
N GLY A 311 -7.68 1.83 -0.80
CA GLY A 311 -6.44 1.20 -0.34
C GLY A 311 -6.28 1.27 1.17
N ILE A 312 -6.50 2.45 1.76
CA ILE A 312 -6.44 2.65 3.21
C ILE A 312 -7.50 1.79 3.92
N ARG A 313 -8.76 1.80 3.44
CA ARG A 313 -9.82 0.98 4.02
C ARG A 313 -9.50 -0.51 3.99
N LYS A 314 -8.94 -1.01 2.89
CA LYS A 314 -8.56 -2.43 2.74
C LYS A 314 -7.44 -2.82 3.70
N PHE A 315 -6.39 -2.01 3.80
CA PHE A 315 -5.30 -2.27 4.73
C PHE A 315 -5.73 -2.18 6.19
N ALA A 316 -6.60 -1.23 6.55
CA ALA A 316 -7.20 -1.17 7.88
C ALA A 316 -8.07 -2.41 8.17
N ALA A 317 -8.86 -2.87 7.21
CA ALA A 317 -9.66 -4.08 7.36
C ALA A 317 -8.80 -5.34 7.55
N ASP A 318 -7.66 -5.44 6.87
CA ASP A 318 -6.73 -6.55 7.03
C ASP A 318 -5.99 -6.50 8.37
N ALA A 319 -5.63 -5.30 8.87
CA ALA A 319 -5.10 -5.14 10.22
C ALA A 319 -6.09 -5.64 11.29
N VAL A 320 -7.38 -5.30 11.17
CA VAL A 320 -8.44 -5.79 12.08
C VAL A 320 -8.60 -7.31 12.00
N LYS A 321 -8.47 -7.92 10.82
CA LYS A 321 -8.50 -9.39 10.70
C LYS A 321 -7.29 -10.02 11.39
N LEU A 322 -6.10 -9.42 11.25
CA LEU A 322 -4.89 -9.92 11.88
C LEU A 322 -4.94 -9.79 13.41
N GLU A 323 -5.51 -8.70 13.94
CA GLU A 323 -5.80 -8.57 15.37
C GLU A 323 -6.68 -9.73 15.87
N ARG A 324 -7.72 -10.11 15.12
CA ARG A 324 -8.56 -11.27 15.47
C ARG A 324 -7.80 -12.58 15.45
N VAL A 325 -6.89 -12.77 14.48
CA VAL A 325 -6.03 -13.95 14.46
C VAL A 325 -5.18 -14.01 15.74
N LEU A 326 -4.56 -12.90 16.13
CA LEU A 326 -3.78 -12.84 17.38
C LEU A 326 -4.64 -13.06 18.63
N MET A 327 -5.87 -12.55 18.67
CA MET A 327 -6.80 -12.79 19.78
C MET A 327 -7.14 -14.27 19.92
N VAL A 328 -7.45 -14.95 18.81
CA VAL A 328 -7.82 -16.38 18.82
C VAL A 328 -6.63 -17.26 19.17
N SER A 329 -5.44 -16.94 18.66
CA SER A 329 -4.21 -17.69 18.94
C SER A 329 -3.63 -17.45 20.34
N ALA A 330 -4.24 -16.56 21.15
CA ALA A 330 -3.77 -16.24 22.49
C ALA A 330 -4.73 -16.73 23.58
N PRO A 331 -4.73 -18.02 23.95
CA PRO A 331 -5.53 -18.49 25.08
C PRO A 331 -5.19 -17.68 26.35
N GLY A 332 -6.23 -17.19 27.03
CA GLY A 332 -6.15 -16.27 28.18
C GLY A 332 -6.38 -14.78 27.87
N LEU A 333 -6.56 -14.40 26.61
CA LEU A 333 -7.03 -13.05 26.19
C LEU A 333 -8.56 -13.02 25.94
N GLU A 334 -9.32 -13.98 26.45
CA GLU A 334 -10.78 -13.93 26.32
C GLU A 334 -11.35 -12.82 27.21
N SER A 335 -12.28 -12.04 26.65
CA SER A 335 -13.00 -11.00 27.37
C SER A 335 -13.60 -11.59 28.63
N GLY A 336 -13.27 -11.02 29.79
CA GLY A 336 -14.04 -11.24 31.01
C GLY A 336 -15.48 -10.78 30.81
N ARG A 337 -16.33 -11.62 30.22
CA ARG A 337 -17.75 -11.58 30.53
C ARG A 337 -17.84 -12.08 31.95
N ALA A 338 -18.26 -11.19 32.84
CA ALA A 338 -18.61 -11.50 34.22
C ALA A 338 -19.36 -12.83 34.27
N GLY A 339 -18.73 -13.83 34.88
CA GLY A 339 -19.37 -15.10 35.16
C GLY A 339 -20.48 -14.86 36.17
N THR A 340 -21.73 -14.85 35.72
CA THR A 340 -22.87 -15.12 36.60
C THR A 340 -23.12 -16.62 36.55
N SER A 341 -22.76 -17.30 37.63
CA SER A 341 -23.18 -18.68 37.91
C SER A 341 -24.71 -18.78 37.94
N PRO A 342 -25.31 -19.91 37.51
CA PRO A 342 -26.75 -20.10 37.57
C PRO A 342 -27.16 -20.45 39.01
N GLY A 343 -27.73 -19.48 39.70
CA GLY A 343 -28.39 -19.65 40.99
C GLY A 343 -29.90 -19.68 40.80
N ASP A 344 -30.49 -20.80 41.19
CA ASP A 344 -31.89 -21.16 41.17
C ASP A 344 -32.72 -20.30 42.17
N SER A 345 -33.82 -19.68 41.71
CA SER A 345 -34.99 -19.37 42.55
C SER A 345 -36.11 -18.78 41.68
N GLY A 346 -37.17 -19.57 41.47
CA GLY A 346 -38.40 -19.10 40.84
C GLY A 346 -39.20 -18.19 41.78
N VAL A 347 -39.85 -17.16 41.22
CA VAL A 347 -41.06 -16.56 41.77
C VAL A 347 -41.96 -16.08 40.62
N SER A 348 -43.23 -16.39 40.81
CA SER A 348 -44.45 -16.19 40.01
C SER A 348 -44.77 -14.77 39.55
N ALA A 349 -45.44 -14.70 38.39
CA ALA A 349 -46.13 -13.53 37.84
C ALA A 349 -47.38 -13.09 38.64
N PRO A 350 -47.80 -11.82 38.47
CA PRO A 350 -49.22 -11.46 38.48
C PRO A 350 -49.57 -10.45 37.34
N PRO A 351 -50.84 -10.04 37.11
CA PRO A 351 -51.52 -10.31 35.85
C PRO A 351 -51.87 -9.06 35.02
N ALA A 352 -52.34 -9.31 33.80
CA ALA A 352 -52.82 -8.34 32.82
C ALA A 352 -54.16 -7.70 33.20
N ALA A 353 -54.33 -6.40 32.90
CA ALA A 353 -55.62 -5.75 32.73
C ALA A 353 -55.53 -4.35 32.07
N TRP A 354 -56.24 -4.22 30.93
CA TRP A 354 -56.91 -3.01 30.38
C TRP A 354 -56.05 -1.85 29.83
N ALA A 355 -56.43 -1.09 28.79
CA ALA A 355 -57.39 -1.18 27.69
C ALA A 355 -57.18 0.08 26.80
N GLY A 356 -57.32 -0.06 25.47
CA GLY A 356 -57.89 0.97 24.59
C GLY A 356 -57.02 2.14 24.12
N GLY A 357 -56.89 2.29 22.80
CA GLY A 357 -56.41 3.54 22.19
C GLY A 357 -55.95 3.44 20.73
N LEU A 358 -56.85 3.04 19.82
CA LEU A 358 -56.65 3.22 18.36
C LEU A 358 -56.63 4.71 18.01
N TRP A 359 -55.65 5.17 17.22
CA TRP A 359 -55.86 6.24 16.24
C TRP A 359 -55.07 5.96 14.95
N ARG A 360 -55.81 5.96 13.83
CA ARG A 360 -55.39 5.65 12.46
C ARG A 360 -54.70 6.84 11.78
N SER A 361 -53.83 6.54 10.82
CA SER A 361 -53.33 7.44 9.78
C SER A 361 -54.44 8.07 8.93
N PRO A 362 -54.18 9.22 8.28
CA PRO A 362 -54.79 9.56 7.01
C PRO A 362 -53.76 9.51 5.86
N GLY A 363 -54.20 8.93 4.74
CA GLY A 363 -53.44 8.85 3.51
C GLY A 363 -53.71 10.00 2.53
N ARG A 364 -52.86 10.02 1.49
CA ARG A 364 -53.00 10.49 0.10
C ARG A 364 -54.03 11.60 -0.20
N GLY A 365 -53.52 12.72 -0.73
CA GLY A 365 -54.25 13.63 -1.61
C GLY A 365 -53.29 14.24 -2.63
N ALA A 366 -53.59 14.04 -3.92
CA ALA A 366 -52.86 14.58 -5.06
C ALA A 366 -53.31 16.02 -5.36
N ALA A 367 -52.38 16.88 -5.81
CA ALA A 367 -52.72 18.11 -6.54
C ALA A 367 -51.56 18.50 -7.48
N SER A 368 -51.95 18.87 -8.70
CA SER A 368 -51.16 19.15 -9.90
C SER A 368 -50.65 20.60 -10.00
N PHE A 369 -49.58 20.76 -10.80
CA PHE A 369 -48.82 21.95 -11.23
C PHE A 369 -49.59 23.24 -11.60
N PRO A 370 -48.89 24.39 -11.68
CA PRO A 370 -48.33 24.82 -12.97
C PRO A 370 -46.86 25.31 -12.93
N SER A 371 -46.26 25.19 -14.10
CA SER A 371 -44.90 25.52 -14.54
C SER A 371 -44.60 27.02 -14.61
N ARG A 372 -43.36 27.42 -14.25
CA ARG A 372 -42.67 28.59 -14.83
C ARG A 372 -41.16 28.31 -14.99
N ARG A 373 -40.67 28.71 -16.16
CA ARG A 373 -39.32 28.54 -16.74
C ARG A 373 -38.35 29.66 -16.29
N PRO A 374 -37.06 29.59 -16.65
CA PRO A 374 -35.93 30.07 -15.85
C PRO A 374 -35.48 31.50 -16.19
N PHE A 375 -34.78 32.14 -15.26
CA PHE A 375 -33.97 33.34 -15.51
C PHE A 375 -32.53 32.91 -15.83
N LEU A 376 -32.14 33.06 -17.11
CA LEU A 376 -30.75 33.09 -17.56
C LEU A 376 -30.40 34.56 -17.83
N ALA A 377 -29.37 35.07 -17.16
CA ALA A 377 -28.73 36.33 -17.51
C ALA A 377 -27.48 36.04 -18.36
N PRO A 378 -27.21 36.80 -19.44
CA PRO A 378 -26.04 36.60 -20.28
C PRO A 378 -24.80 37.26 -19.66
N VAL A 379 -23.70 36.49 -19.54
CA VAL A 379 -22.37 37.05 -19.29
C VAL A 379 -21.70 37.30 -20.65
N THR A 380 -21.30 38.54 -20.85
CA THR A 380 -20.63 39.06 -22.04
C THR A 380 -19.20 38.55 -22.18
N LEU A 381 -18.86 38.08 -23.39
CA LEU A 381 -17.51 37.78 -23.85
C LEU A 381 -16.72 39.09 -24.07
N PHE A 382 -15.49 39.16 -23.54
CA PHE A 382 -14.47 40.13 -23.95
C PHE A 382 -13.54 39.50 -25.01
N PRO A 383 -13.11 40.25 -26.05
CA PRO A 383 -12.22 39.76 -27.09
C PRO A 383 -10.73 39.86 -26.70
N LEU A 384 -9.92 38.94 -27.24
CA LEU A 384 -8.45 38.99 -27.23
C LEU A 384 -7.92 39.99 -28.27
N PRO A 385 -6.78 40.67 -28.01
CA PRO A 385 -6.15 41.63 -28.93
C PRO A 385 -5.13 40.94 -29.89
N PRO A 386 -4.58 41.67 -30.89
CA PRO A 386 -4.40 41.24 -32.28
C PRO A 386 -3.26 40.28 -32.58
#